data_AF-A0A6N9P6T0-F1
#
_entry.id   AF-A0A6N9P6T0-F1
#
_cell.length_a   1.000
_cell.length_b   1.000
_cell.length_c   1.000
_cell.angle_alpha   90.00
_cell.angle_beta   90.00
_cell.angle_gamma   90.00
#
_symmetry.space_group_name_H-M   'P 1'
#
loop_
_entity.id
_entity.type
_entity.pdbx_description
1 polymer ?
#
loop_
_entity_poly.entity_id
_entity_poly.type
_entity_poly.pdbx_seq_one_letter_code
_entity_poly.pdbx_strand_id
1 'polypeptide(L)'
;MQRAAGLMAQEGFQPLVAAALREGMSYPAAVQHAAAQLDPQAAALLSEPNNTLGIAYCAAIRGTGIRPMAVPRTGAGHDSEAAQDGFASASYLRARMTEAFPKENAPCDPEWRAYLPEHAAGRLSQAVREGRAPMLAAHCDTALLSQLRRLGPDGLREFAASSDGFCNRLLHAIQKGNTFEETCAAAQTRRYPLARVRRTLLRAYLGLPEALPVGAQYIRVLALSPRGAEVLRQARLPVIVKPAAERGLPEGLQSALRCDALADALYALAAPAAGQRTAGARWKRTPFVRKP
;
A
#
# COMPACT_ATOMS: atom_id res chain seq x y z
N MET A 1 2.74 22.80 1.32
CA MET A 1 2.99 21.58 0.51
C MET A 1 3.63 21.87 -0.84
N GLN A 2 3.02 22.68 -1.71
CA GLN A 2 3.61 23.00 -3.04
C GLN A 2 5.02 23.61 -2.94
N ARG A 3 5.26 24.51 -1.97
CA ARG A 3 6.59 25.06 -1.69
C ARG A 3 7.61 23.97 -1.34
N ALA A 4 7.26 23.06 -0.42
CA ALA A 4 8.10 21.93 -0.03
C ALA A 4 8.43 21.03 -1.23
N ALA A 5 7.45 20.73 -2.09
CA ALA A 5 7.68 19.99 -3.33
C ALA A 5 8.64 20.74 -4.29
N GLY A 6 8.54 22.07 -4.34
CA GLY A 6 9.45 22.92 -5.10
C GLY A 6 10.89 22.85 -4.61
N LEU A 7 11.09 22.91 -3.30
CA LEU A 7 12.40 22.81 -2.65
C LEU A 7 13.08 21.46 -2.90
N MET A 8 12.32 20.37 -2.75
CA MET A 8 12.83 19.01 -2.95
C MET A 8 13.27 18.70 -4.39
N ALA A 9 12.83 19.51 -5.35
CA ALA A 9 13.20 19.39 -6.76
C ALA A 9 14.46 20.21 -7.14
N GLN A 10 15.03 20.97 -6.21
CA GLN A 10 16.25 21.75 -6.46
C GLN A 10 17.48 20.83 -6.50
N GLU A 11 18.45 21.15 -7.35
CA GLU A 11 19.68 20.36 -7.51
C GLU A 11 20.46 20.20 -6.21
N GLY A 12 20.45 21.23 -5.35
CA GLY A 12 21.12 21.21 -4.03
C GLY A 12 20.46 20.31 -2.98
N PHE A 13 19.25 19.80 -3.22
CA PHE A 13 18.53 19.00 -2.22
C PHE A 13 19.09 17.58 -2.05
N GLN A 14 19.35 16.87 -3.17
CA GLN A 14 19.82 15.48 -3.13
C GLN A 14 21.19 15.32 -2.43
N PRO A 15 22.18 16.21 -2.64
CA PRO A 15 23.44 16.16 -1.89
C PRO A 15 23.26 16.23 -0.37
N LEU A 16 22.32 17.05 0.13
CA LEU A 16 22.02 17.17 1.56
C LEU A 16 21.40 15.88 2.11
N VAL A 17 20.47 15.27 1.37
CA VAL A 17 19.90 13.97 1.73
C VAL A 17 20.99 12.89 1.78
N ALA A 18 21.88 12.86 0.79
CA ALA A 18 22.98 11.90 0.74
C ALA A 18 23.96 12.06 1.92
N ALA A 19 24.23 13.29 2.36
CA ALA A 19 25.06 13.55 3.54
C ALA A 19 24.41 12.98 4.81
N ALA A 20 23.15 13.28 5.06
CA ALA A 20 22.42 12.77 6.23
C ALA A 20 22.29 11.22 6.22
N LEU A 21 22.15 10.61 5.05
CA LEU A 21 22.15 9.14 4.92
C LEU A 21 23.51 8.52 5.30
N ARG A 22 24.63 9.19 5.01
CA ARG A 22 25.97 8.73 5.42
C ARG A 22 26.14 8.75 6.94
N GLU A 23 25.43 9.65 7.63
CA GLU A 23 25.35 9.70 9.10
C GLU A 23 24.41 8.62 9.69
N GLY A 24 23.89 7.73 8.84
CA GLY A 24 23.06 6.60 9.25
C GLY A 24 21.61 6.98 9.58
N MET A 25 21.16 8.17 9.19
CA MET A 25 19.74 8.53 9.27
C MET A 25 18.89 7.62 8.36
N SER A 26 17.63 7.41 8.72
CA SER A 26 16.66 6.80 7.81
C SER A 26 16.39 7.74 6.64
N TYR A 27 15.95 7.23 5.49
CA TYR A 27 15.63 8.08 4.34
C TYR A 27 14.60 9.19 4.67
N PRO A 28 13.46 8.91 5.34
CA PRO A 28 12.54 9.98 5.74
C PRO A 28 13.19 11.04 6.64
N ALA A 29 14.01 10.62 7.62
CA ALA A 29 14.71 11.54 8.50
C ALA A 29 15.75 12.38 7.74
N ALA A 30 16.47 11.79 6.80
CA ALA A 30 17.43 12.48 5.94
C ALA A 30 16.74 13.53 5.05
N VAL A 31 15.57 13.20 4.47
CA VAL A 31 14.76 14.13 3.69
C VAL A 31 14.26 15.29 4.55
N GLN A 32 13.75 15.01 5.75
CA GLN A 32 13.31 16.05 6.68
C GLN A 32 14.48 16.93 7.16
N HIS A 33 15.64 16.33 7.45
CA HIS A 33 16.84 17.06 7.85
C HIS A 33 17.33 17.98 6.73
N ALA A 34 17.43 17.49 5.49
CA ALA A 34 17.77 18.31 4.33
C ALA A 34 16.76 19.45 4.11
N ALA A 35 15.47 19.17 4.26
CA ALA A 35 14.43 20.20 4.15
C ALA A 35 14.57 21.27 5.23
N ALA A 36 14.93 20.90 6.46
CA ALA A 36 15.05 21.84 7.58
C ALA A 36 16.20 22.84 7.38
N GLN A 37 17.25 22.46 6.66
CA GLN A 37 18.35 23.37 6.32
C GLN A 37 17.95 24.45 5.31
N LEU A 38 16.92 24.20 4.48
CA LEU A 38 16.47 25.13 3.44
C LEU A 38 15.21 25.90 3.86
N ASP A 39 14.26 25.23 4.50
CA ASP A 39 12.99 25.80 4.95
C ASP A 39 12.44 24.97 6.14
N PRO A 40 12.63 25.44 7.38
CA PRO A 40 12.12 24.77 8.57
C PRO A 40 10.59 24.55 8.57
N GLN A 41 9.82 25.44 7.96
CA GLN A 41 8.36 25.28 7.88
C GLN A 41 7.99 24.17 6.89
N ALA A 42 8.70 24.07 5.77
CA ALA A 42 8.54 22.94 4.85
C ALA A 42 8.91 21.61 5.50
N ALA A 43 9.97 21.59 6.32
CA ALA A 43 10.41 20.41 7.03
C ALA A 43 9.40 19.94 8.09
N ALA A 44 8.75 20.87 8.80
CA ALA A 44 7.69 20.53 9.75
C ALA A 44 6.56 19.73 9.09
N LEU A 45 6.20 20.03 7.84
CA LEU A 45 5.17 19.28 7.11
C LEU A 45 5.56 17.82 6.83
N LEU A 46 6.84 17.48 6.74
CA LEU A 46 7.30 16.11 6.46
C LEU A 46 7.18 15.18 7.68
N SER A 47 6.86 15.71 8.86
CA SER A 47 6.64 14.92 10.07
C SER A 47 5.33 14.11 10.04
N GLU A 48 4.37 14.50 9.20
CA GLU A 48 3.07 13.82 9.11
C GLU A 48 2.94 12.99 7.80
N PRO A 49 2.44 11.74 7.86
CA PRO A 49 2.30 10.89 6.67
C PRO A 49 1.44 11.48 5.56
N ASN A 50 0.30 12.08 5.89
CA ASN A 50 -0.61 12.68 4.89
C ASN A 50 0.02 13.89 4.21
N ASN A 51 0.81 14.68 4.95
CA ASN A 51 1.51 15.83 4.40
C ASN A 51 2.66 15.39 3.49
N THR A 52 3.40 14.34 3.88
CA THR A 52 4.43 13.72 3.03
C THR A 52 3.83 13.23 1.69
N LEU A 53 2.67 12.56 1.72
CA LEU A 53 1.93 12.18 0.52
C LEU A 53 1.46 13.40 -0.29
N GLY A 54 0.90 14.42 0.39
CA GLY A 54 0.46 15.66 -0.25
C GLY A 54 1.58 16.41 -0.97
N ILE A 55 2.78 16.42 -0.39
CA ILE A 55 3.99 16.98 -1.01
C ILE A 55 4.40 16.16 -2.24
N ALA A 56 4.40 14.82 -2.13
CA ALA A 56 4.69 13.94 -3.27
C ALA A 56 3.66 14.14 -4.42
N TYR A 57 2.37 14.30 -4.11
CA TYR A 57 1.35 14.64 -5.11
C TYR A 57 1.62 16.00 -5.74
N CYS A 58 1.93 17.03 -4.94
CA CYS A 58 2.28 18.35 -5.46
C CYS A 58 3.48 18.29 -6.41
N ALA A 59 4.47 17.45 -6.12
CA ALA A 59 5.62 17.23 -7.00
C ALA A 59 5.21 16.54 -8.31
N ALA A 60 4.42 15.46 -8.22
CA ALA A 60 4.00 14.65 -9.37
C ALA A 60 3.08 15.40 -10.35
N ILE A 61 2.28 16.35 -9.88
CA ILE A 61 1.31 17.07 -10.73
C ILE A 61 1.83 18.39 -11.29
N ARG A 62 3.09 18.78 -11.03
CA ARG A 62 3.66 20.02 -11.57
C ARG A 62 3.57 20.01 -13.10
N GLY A 63 3.09 21.11 -13.68
CA GLY A 63 2.92 21.25 -15.13
C GLY A 63 1.69 20.55 -15.73
N THR A 64 0.89 19.82 -14.96
CA THR A 64 -0.31 19.12 -15.47
C THR A 64 -1.58 19.97 -15.53
N GLY A 65 -1.56 21.17 -14.93
CA GLY A 65 -2.75 22.03 -14.77
C GLY A 65 -3.69 21.61 -13.64
N ILE A 66 -3.48 20.43 -13.02
CA ILE A 66 -4.23 19.98 -11.84
C ILE A 66 -3.90 20.89 -10.65
N ARG A 67 -4.93 21.42 -9.99
CA ARG A 67 -4.80 22.26 -8.79
C ARG A 67 -4.97 21.39 -7.53
N PRO A 68 -3.92 21.23 -6.71
CA PRO A 68 -4.05 20.48 -5.46
C PRO A 68 -4.91 21.27 -4.46
N MET A 69 -5.75 20.56 -3.73
CA MET A 69 -6.54 21.11 -2.62
C MET A 69 -6.33 20.21 -1.40
N ALA A 70 -5.96 20.82 -0.28
CA ALA A 70 -5.83 20.13 1.00
C ALA A 70 -7.04 20.46 1.88
N VAL A 71 -7.53 19.45 2.59
CA VAL A 71 -8.60 19.60 3.59
C VAL A 71 -8.01 19.18 4.94
N PRO A 72 -8.21 19.97 6.02
CA PRO A 72 -7.76 19.59 7.36
C PRO A 72 -8.33 18.23 7.76
N ARG A 73 -7.50 17.39 8.37
CA ARG A 73 -7.96 16.14 8.95
C ARG A 73 -8.64 16.44 10.29
N THR A 74 -9.84 15.88 10.48
CA THR A 74 -10.55 15.88 11.77
C THR A 74 -10.45 14.49 12.43
N GLY A 75 -10.42 14.47 13.76
CA GLY A 75 -10.39 13.25 14.56
C GLY A 75 -9.01 12.60 14.69
N ALA A 76 -8.99 11.32 15.06
CA ALA A 76 -7.79 10.56 15.42
C ALA A 76 -6.65 10.64 14.38
N GLY A 77 -5.41 10.83 14.84
CA GLY A 77 -4.20 10.77 14.01
C GLY A 77 -4.03 9.45 13.26
N HIS A 78 -3.16 9.40 12.24
CA HIS A 78 -2.97 8.22 11.38
C HIS A 78 -2.63 6.94 12.18
N ASP A 79 -1.82 7.09 13.24
CA ASP A 79 -1.36 6.02 14.12
C ASP A 79 -1.94 6.13 15.53
N SER A 80 -3.04 6.86 15.70
CA SER A 80 -3.71 6.93 17.01
C SER A 80 -4.23 5.56 17.43
N GLU A 81 -3.88 5.15 18.64
CA GLU A 81 -4.35 3.92 19.31
C GLU A 81 -5.70 4.10 19.99
N ALA A 82 -6.29 5.29 19.92
CA ALA A 82 -7.60 5.60 20.46
C ALA A 82 -8.48 6.28 19.41
N ALA A 83 -9.78 6.02 19.52
CA ALA A 83 -10.79 6.83 18.85
C ALA A 83 -10.90 8.18 19.55
N GLN A 84 -11.17 9.23 18.77
CA GLN A 84 -11.35 10.59 19.25
C GLN A 84 -12.51 11.24 18.50
N ASP A 85 -13.46 11.82 19.23
CA ASP A 85 -14.61 12.55 18.69
C ASP A 85 -15.44 11.74 17.67
N GLY A 86 -15.61 10.43 17.90
CA GLY A 86 -16.32 9.54 16.98
C GLY A 86 -15.53 9.15 15.73
N PHE A 87 -14.24 9.53 15.64
CA PHE A 87 -13.34 9.13 14.55
C PHE A 87 -12.28 8.17 15.05
N ALA A 88 -12.03 7.13 14.26
CA ALA A 88 -10.98 6.16 14.51
C ALA A 88 -9.98 6.11 13.35
N SER A 89 -8.72 5.81 13.67
CA SER A 89 -7.72 5.53 12.63
C SER A 89 -8.01 4.18 11.97
N ALA A 90 -7.69 4.05 10.68
CA ALA A 90 -7.87 2.77 9.99
C ALA A 90 -7.00 1.65 10.62
N SER A 91 -5.83 2.02 11.17
CA SER A 91 -4.94 1.08 11.87
C SER A 91 -5.56 0.57 13.18
N TYR A 92 -6.14 1.47 13.98
CA TYR A 92 -6.88 1.11 15.19
C TYR A 92 -8.03 0.15 14.88
N LEU A 93 -8.88 0.48 13.89
CA LEU A 93 -9.99 -0.38 13.50
C LEU A 93 -9.52 -1.78 13.05
N ARG A 94 -8.43 -1.87 12.28
CA ARG A 94 -7.85 -3.17 11.87
C ARG A 94 -7.26 -3.96 13.04
N ALA A 95 -6.67 -3.30 14.04
CA ALA A 95 -6.16 -3.96 15.25
C ALA A 95 -7.31 -4.58 16.05
N ARG A 96 -8.35 -3.79 16.34
CA ARG A 96 -9.58 -4.27 17.00
C ARG A 96 -10.26 -5.39 16.22
N MET A 97 -10.33 -5.27 14.89
CA MET A 97 -10.86 -6.34 14.04
C MET A 97 -10.06 -7.63 14.13
N THR A 98 -8.73 -7.55 14.11
CA THR A 98 -7.85 -8.74 14.19
C THR A 98 -7.98 -9.41 15.56
N GLU A 99 -8.01 -8.63 16.65
CA GLU A 99 -8.21 -9.14 18.02
C GLU A 99 -9.58 -9.85 18.19
N ALA A 100 -10.60 -9.39 17.48
CA ALA A 100 -11.96 -9.91 17.56
C ALA A 100 -12.26 -11.12 16.65
N PHE A 101 -11.36 -11.50 15.74
CA PHE A 101 -11.64 -12.46 14.66
C PHE A 101 -10.95 -13.82 14.81
N PRO A 102 -11.68 -14.94 14.61
CA PRO A 102 -12.76 -15.42 15.47
C PRO A 102 -12.19 -16.17 16.69
N LYS A 103 -12.57 -15.72 17.89
CA LYS A 103 -12.87 -16.66 18.98
C LYS A 103 -14.24 -17.24 18.66
N GLU A 104 -14.45 -18.56 18.83
CA GLU A 104 -15.82 -19.10 18.90
C GLU A 104 -16.60 -18.20 19.89
N ASN A 105 -17.69 -17.56 19.44
CA ASN A 105 -18.49 -16.54 20.15
C ASN A 105 -18.09 -15.05 19.99
N ALA A 106 -17.45 -14.63 18.91
CA ALA A 106 -17.28 -13.20 18.62
C ALA A 106 -18.65 -12.47 18.57
N PRO A 107 -18.79 -11.29 19.22
CA PRO A 107 -20.08 -10.61 19.41
C PRO A 107 -20.78 -10.26 18.10
N CYS A 108 -22.12 -10.30 18.11
CA CYS A 108 -23.00 -10.02 16.97
C CYS A 108 -22.83 -8.60 16.39
N ASP A 109 -22.38 -7.63 17.18
CA ASP A 109 -22.12 -6.27 16.73
C ASP A 109 -20.72 -5.80 17.15
N PRO A 110 -19.75 -5.76 16.22
CA PRO A 110 -18.39 -5.40 16.55
C PRO A 110 -18.18 -3.88 16.62
N GLU A 111 -17.41 -3.42 17.61
CA GLU A 111 -17.14 -2.01 17.94
C GLU A 111 -16.73 -1.14 16.73
N TRP A 112 -16.04 -1.73 15.74
CA TRP A 112 -15.62 -1.02 14.53
C TRP A 112 -16.79 -0.49 13.69
N ARG A 113 -18.00 -1.05 13.85
CA ARG A 113 -19.20 -0.69 13.08
C ARG A 113 -19.60 0.77 13.29
N ALA A 114 -19.47 1.28 14.52
CA ALA A 114 -19.82 2.65 14.88
C ALA A 114 -18.97 3.72 14.16
N TYR A 115 -17.79 3.33 13.68
CA TYR A 115 -16.85 4.22 13.00
C TYR A 115 -16.97 4.17 11.46
N LEU A 116 -17.93 3.41 10.92
CA LEU A 116 -18.13 3.24 9.49
C LEU A 116 -19.55 3.68 9.08
N PRO A 117 -19.71 4.25 7.87
CA PRO A 117 -21.04 4.43 7.30
C PRO A 117 -21.79 3.09 7.19
N GLU A 118 -23.10 3.10 7.45
CA GLU A 118 -23.96 1.91 7.51
C GLU A 118 -23.76 0.94 6.34
N HIS A 119 -23.73 1.45 5.10
CA HIS A 119 -23.48 0.62 3.92
C HIS A 119 -22.10 -0.05 3.92
N ALA A 120 -21.06 0.66 4.34
CA ALA A 120 -19.70 0.10 4.41
C ALA A 120 -19.61 -0.95 5.50
N ALA A 121 -20.21 -0.67 6.65
CA ALA A 121 -20.33 -1.59 7.77
C ALA A 121 -21.05 -2.88 7.37
N GLY A 122 -22.23 -2.79 6.75
CA GLY A 122 -23.00 -3.97 6.30
C GLY A 122 -22.23 -4.83 5.29
N ARG A 123 -21.49 -4.21 4.35
CA ARG A 123 -20.64 -4.91 3.39
C ARG A 123 -19.47 -5.63 4.06
N LEU A 124 -18.87 -5.02 5.07
CA LEU A 124 -17.78 -5.62 5.84
C LEU A 124 -18.28 -6.78 6.69
N SER A 125 -19.42 -6.62 7.40
CA SER A 125 -20.06 -7.69 8.16
C SER A 125 -20.42 -8.89 7.27
N GLN A 126 -20.91 -8.64 6.05
CA GLN A 126 -21.16 -9.71 5.08
C GLN A 126 -19.86 -10.41 4.66
N ALA A 127 -18.80 -9.65 4.36
CA ALA A 127 -17.51 -10.25 4.00
C ALA A 127 -16.92 -11.10 5.13
N VAL A 128 -17.08 -10.68 6.38
CA VAL A 128 -16.71 -11.45 7.58
C VAL A 128 -17.50 -12.75 7.66
N ARG A 129 -18.84 -12.71 7.57
CA ARG A 129 -19.71 -13.91 7.60
C ARG A 129 -19.40 -14.91 6.50
N GLU A 130 -19.01 -14.43 5.32
CA GLU A 130 -18.63 -15.26 4.18
C GLU A 130 -17.17 -15.74 4.22
N GLY A 131 -16.42 -15.41 5.28
CA GLY A 131 -15.01 -15.79 5.45
C GLY A 131 -14.06 -15.14 4.45
N ARG A 132 -14.42 -13.96 3.92
CA ARG A 132 -13.66 -13.14 2.97
C ARG A 132 -12.90 -11.97 3.62
N ALA A 133 -13.04 -11.81 4.94
CA ALA A 133 -12.38 -10.76 5.73
C ALA A 133 -12.28 -11.22 7.19
N PRO A 134 -11.31 -10.68 7.97
CA PRO A 134 -10.19 -9.85 7.54
C PRO A 134 -9.16 -10.66 6.75
N MET A 135 -8.51 -9.98 5.82
CA MET A 135 -7.44 -10.55 5.01
C MET A 135 -6.12 -10.33 5.75
N LEU A 136 -5.62 -11.37 6.40
CA LEU A 136 -4.44 -11.30 7.29
C LEU A 136 -3.28 -12.09 6.70
N ALA A 137 -2.06 -11.54 6.80
CA ALA A 137 -0.84 -12.23 6.37
C ALA A 137 -0.66 -13.56 7.11
N ALA A 138 -1.05 -13.61 8.40
CA ALA A 138 -1.06 -14.83 9.22
C ALA A 138 -1.82 -16.01 8.59
N HIS A 139 -2.85 -15.77 7.77
CA HIS A 139 -3.55 -16.86 7.07
C HIS A 139 -2.74 -17.48 5.92
N CYS A 140 -1.69 -16.81 5.45
CA CYS A 140 -0.84 -17.24 4.35
C CYS A 140 0.66 -17.18 4.65
N ASP A 141 1.07 -17.12 5.92
CA ASP A 141 2.49 -17.03 6.32
C ASP A 141 3.33 -18.16 5.72
N THR A 142 2.87 -19.40 5.77
CA THR A 142 3.58 -20.54 5.19
C THR A 142 3.80 -20.36 3.68
N ALA A 143 2.79 -19.89 2.95
CA ALA A 143 2.90 -19.66 1.51
C ALA A 143 3.86 -18.50 1.21
N LEU A 144 3.76 -17.41 1.96
CA LEU A 144 4.59 -16.23 1.83
C LEU A 144 6.06 -16.55 2.14
N LEU A 145 6.35 -17.16 3.29
CA LEU A 145 7.70 -17.53 3.70
C LEU A 145 8.30 -18.60 2.78
N SER A 146 7.50 -19.52 2.28
CA SER A 146 7.94 -20.49 1.27
C SER A 146 8.46 -19.79 0.00
N GLN A 147 7.76 -18.76 -0.49
CA GLN A 147 8.24 -17.94 -1.61
C GLN A 147 9.53 -17.19 -1.25
N LEU A 148 9.55 -16.50 -0.11
CA LEU A 148 10.70 -15.70 0.29
C LEU A 148 11.96 -16.53 0.55
N ARG A 149 11.84 -17.71 1.16
CA ARG A 149 12.98 -18.61 1.46
C ARG A 149 13.62 -19.22 0.23
N ARG A 150 12.91 -19.25 -0.91
CA ARG A 150 13.49 -19.64 -2.20
C ARG A 150 14.36 -18.56 -2.81
N LEU A 151 14.24 -17.31 -2.37
CA LEU A 151 15.07 -16.22 -2.87
C LEU A 151 16.48 -16.37 -2.31
N GLY A 152 17.44 -16.57 -3.22
CA GLY A 152 18.86 -16.42 -2.90
C GLY A 152 19.28 -14.94 -2.84
N PRO A 153 20.56 -14.68 -2.53
CA PRO A 153 21.11 -13.33 -2.51
C PRO A 153 20.87 -12.53 -3.79
N ASP A 154 21.00 -13.17 -4.95
CA ASP A 154 20.83 -12.52 -6.24
C ASP A 154 19.35 -12.24 -6.55
N GLY A 155 18.46 -13.18 -6.22
CA GLY A 155 17.02 -13.03 -6.46
C GLY A 155 16.38 -11.90 -5.66
N LEU A 156 16.88 -11.61 -4.45
CA LEU A 156 16.33 -10.51 -3.65
C LEU A 156 16.73 -9.12 -4.18
N ARG A 157 17.84 -9.01 -4.92
CA ARG A 157 18.32 -7.71 -5.45
C ARG A 157 17.39 -7.10 -6.49
N GLU A 158 16.55 -7.91 -7.14
CA GLU A 158 15.51 -7.41 -8.04
C GLU A 158 14.45 -6.57 -7.30
N PHE A 159 14.21 -6.88 -6.03
CA PHE A 159 13.15 -6.29 -5.22
C PHE A 159 13.65 -5.22 -4.23
N ALA A 160 14.97 -5.20 -3.98
CA ALA A 160 15.60 -4.41 -2.94
C ALA A 160 16.89 -3.78 -3.44
N ALA A 161 17.00 -2.45 -3.34
CA ALA A 161 18.22 -1.73 -3.66
C ALA A 161 19.43 -2.34 -2.93
N SER A 162 20.48 -2.62 -3.68
CA SER A 162 21.60 -3.46 -3.27
C SER A 162 22.68 -2.75 -2.43
N SER A 163 22.55 -1.45 -2.16
CA SER A 163 23.70 -0.59 -1.85
C SER A 163 24.05 -0.37 -0.37
N ASP A 164 23.55 -1.17 0.57
CA ASP A 164 23.76 -0.88 2.01
C ASP A 164 23.72 -2.11 2.95
N GLY A 165 23.76 -3.34 2.42
CA GLY A 165 23.63 -4.55 3.22
C GLY A 165 22.20 -4.86 3.67
N PHE A 166 21.20 -4.09 3.20
CA PHE A 166 19.79 -4.35 3.45
C PHE A 166 19.35 -5.74 2.96
N CYS A 167 19.77 -6.17 1.77
CA CYS A 167 19.48 -7.51 1.24
C CYS A 167 19.97 -8.62 2.18
N ASN A 168 21.21 -8.55 2.67
CA ASN A 168 21.77 -9.55 3.58
C ASN A 168 20.97 -9.66 4.88
N ARG A 169 20.52 -8.49 5.39
CA ARG A 169 19.69 -8.45 6.58
C ARG A 169 18.32 -9.09 6.36
N LEU A 170 17.67 -8.78 5.25
CA LEU A 170 16.39 -9.38 4.88
C LEU A 170 16.51 -10.90 4.75
N LEU A 171 17.53 -11.39 4.05
CA LEU A 171 17.79 -12.84 3.89
C LEU A 171 17.96 -13.52 5.25
N HIS A 172 18.75 -12.92 6.16
CA HIS A 172 18.92 -13.46 7.50
C HIS A 172 17.60 -13.54 8.28
N ALA A 173 16.77 -12.49 8.19
CA ALA A 173 15.47 -12.47 8.83
C ALA A 173 14.51 -13.51 8.24
N ILE A 174 14.47 -13.66 6.91
CA ILE A 174 13.61 -14.63 6.20
C ILE A 174 13.90 -16.07 6.64
N GLN A 175 15.18 -16.41 6.87
CA GLN A 175 15.57 -17.76 7.26
C GLN A 175 15.22 -18.09 8.72
N LYS A 176 15.06 -17.08 9.58
CA LYS A 176 14.78 -17.28 11.02
C LYS A 176 13.32 -17.03 11.42
N GLY A 177 12.61 -16.16 10.71
CA GLY A 177 11.24 -15.80 11.05
C GLY A 177 10.26 -16.94 10.76
N ASN A 178 9.28 -17.13 11.66
CA ASN A 178 8.20 -18.11 11.49
C ASN A 178 6.92 -17.48 10.93
N THR A 179 6.79 -16.16 11.01
CA THR A 179 5.70 -15.37 10.42
C THR A 179 6.25 -14.21 9.59
N PHE A 180 5.40 -13.63 8.73
CA PHE A 180 5.75 -12.42 7.99
C PHE A 180 6.06 -11.25 8.93
N GLU A 181 5.26 -11.08 9.98
CA GLU A 181 5.43 -10.04 10.99
C GLU A 181 6.76 -10.18 11.75
N GLU A 182 7.10 -11.38 12.21
CA GLU A 182 8.39 -11.66 12.88
C GLU A 182 9.57 -11.38 11.95
N THR A 183 9.47 -11.81 10.69
CA THR A 183 10.49 -11.56 9.67
C THR A 183 10.70 -10.06 9.47
N CYS A 184 9.62 -9.29 9.40
CA CYS A 184 9.69 -7.83 9.27
C CYS A 184 10.32 -7.17 10.50
N ALA A 185 9.93 -7.60 11.70
CA ALA A 185 10.46 -7.06 12.96
C ALA A 185 11.95 -7.34 13.11
N ALA A 186 12.41 -8.56 12.80
CA ALA A 186 13.82 -8.94 12.85
C ALA A 186 14.70 -8.14 11.87
N ALA A 187 14.17 -7.80 10.70
CA ALA A 187 14.88 -7.00 9.71
C ALA A 187 14.86 -5.48 9.99
N GLN A 188 13.95 -4.99 10.84
CA GLN A 188 13.85 -3.57 11.17
C GLN A 188 15.12 -3.04 11.86
N THR A 189 15.51 -1.81 11.52
CA THR A 189 16.52 -1.01 12.25
C THR A 189 16.16 0.47 12.19
N ARG A 190 16.94 1.33 12.89
CA ARG A 190 16.87 2.79 12.71
C ARG A 190 17.09 3.20 11.26
N ARG A 191 18.02 2.55 10.55
CA ARG A 191 18.35 2.81 9.14
C ARG A 191 17.31 2.23 8.17
N TYR A 192 16.67 1.12 8.55
CA TYR A 192 15.68 0.40 7.75
C TYR A 192 14.32 0.39 8.47
N PRO A 193 13.49 1.44 8.28
CA PRO A 193 12.17 1.50 8.89
C PRO A 193 11.29 0.30 8.50
N LEU A 194 10.40 -0.10 9.41
CA LEU A 194 9.50 -1.24 9.23
C LEU A 194 8.68 -1.16 7.93
N ALA A 195 8.23 0.04 7.54
CA ALA A 195 7.51 0.26 6.29
C ALA A 195 8.37 -0.02 5.03
N ARG A 196 9.69 0.22 5.07
CA ARG A 196 10.60 -0.14 3.97
C ARG A 196 10.79 -1.65 3.91
N VAL A 197 11.03 -2.28 5.06
CA VAL A 197 11.14 -3.75 5.18
C VAL A 197 9.90 -4.45 4.64
N ARG A 198 8.72 -4.12 5.19
CA ARG A 198 7.42 -4.70 4.79
C ARG A 198 7.16 -4.55 3.29
N ARG A 199 7.36 -3.35 2.74
CA ARG A 199 7.18 -3.11 1.29
C ARG A 199 8.12 -3.95 0.43
N THR A 200 9.37 -4.10 0.85
CA THR A 200 10.37 -4.87 0.10
C THR A 200 10.04 -6.35 0.07
N LEU A 201 9.68 -6.92 1.23
CA LEU A 201 9.30 -8.34 1.32
C LEU A 201 7.97 -8.62 0.59
N LEU A 202 6.99 -7.71 0.66
CA LEU A 202 5.75 -7.85 -0.11
C LEU A 202 6.00 -7.72 -1.61
N ARG A 203 6.89 -6.83 -2.06
CA ARG A 203 7.31 -6.76 -3.46
C ARG A 203 7.88 -8.10 -3.92
N ALA A 204 8.78 -8.69 -3.14
CA ALA A 204 9.36 -9.98 -3.44
C ALA A 204 8.30 -11.11 -3.49
N TYR A 205 7.36 -11.13 -2.54
CA TYR A 205 6.25 -12.09 -2.54
C TYR A 205 5.33 -11.92 -3.76
N LEU A 206 5.05 -10.67 -4.16
CA LEU A 206 4.16 -10.34 -5.28
C LEU A 206 4.85 -10.37 -6.64
N GLY A 207 6.17 -10.59 -6.71
CA GLY A 207 6.95 -10.54 -7.94
C GLY A 207 7.00 -9.12 -8.56
N LEU A 208 7.05 -8.09 -7.73
CA LEU A 208 7.07 -6.68 -8.15
C LEU A 208 8.47 -6.11 -8.00
N PRO A 209 9.25 -5.95 -9.10
CA PRO A 209 10.61 -5.44 -9.04
C PRO A 209 10.65 -4.02 -8.44
N GLU A 210 11.83 -3.60 -7.98
CA GLU A 210 11.99 -2.25 -7.43
C GLU A 210 11.73 -1.16 -8.46
N ALA A 211 12.22 -1.37 -9.69
CA ALA A 211 12.04 -0.48 -10.83
C ALA A 211 10.72 -0.78 -11.55
N LEU A 212 9.62 -0.20 -11.06
CA LEU A 212 8.34 -0.21 -11.77
C LEU A 212 8.21 1.01 -12.70
N PRO A 213 7.51 0.89 -13.84
CA PRO A 213 7.26 2.01 -14.74
C PRO A 213 6.57 3.17 -14.01
N VAL A 214 7.08 4.38 -14.22
CA VAL A 214 6.47 5.60 -13.67
C VAL A 214 5.37 6.04 -14.63
N GLY A 215 4.13 5.61 -14.37
CA GLY A 215 2.96 6.04 -15.13
C GLY A 215 1.87 4.98 -15.22
N ALA A 216 0.61 5.41 -15.22
CA ALA A 216 -0.52 4.52 -15.45
C ALA A 216 -0.55 4.08 -16.93
N GLN A 217 -0.58 2.76 -17.15
CA GLN A 217 -0.59 2.20 -18.51
C GLN A 217 -2.01 1.86 -19.00
N TYR A 218 -2.95 1.66 -18.07
CA TYR A 218 -4.36 1.41 -18.33
C TYR A 218 -5.21 1.88 -17.15
N ILE A 219 -6.52 1.96 -17.36
CA ILE A 219 -7.52 2.27 -16.33
C ILE A 219 -8.37 1.03 -16.10
N ARG A 220 -8.25 0.40 -14.93
CA ARG A 220 -9.12 -0.70 -14.51
C ARG A 220 -10.30 -0.18 -13.71
N VAL A 221 -11.50 -0.36 -14.23
CA VAL A 221 -12.73 0.13 -13.59
C VAL A 221 -13.16 -0.86 -12.51
N LEU A 222 -13.16 -0.43 -11.25
CA LEU A 222 -13.64 -1.24 -10.11
C LEU A 222 -15.08 -0.88 -9.71
N ALA A 223 -15.46 0.38 -9.92
CA ALA A 223 -16.80 0.89 -9.70
C ALA A 223 -17.10 2.04 -10.69
N LEU A 224 -18.37 2.22 -11.03
CA LEU A 224 -18.82 3.20 -12.00
C LEU A 224 -20.18 3.80 -11.62
N SER A 225 -20.30 5.13 -11.70
CA SER A 225 -21.59 5.84 -11.67
C SER A 225 -21.94 6.36 -13.07
N PRO A 226 -23.19 6.80 -13.33
CA PRO A 226 -23.55 7.38 -14.63
C PRO A 226 -22.62 8.54 -15.03
N ARG A 227 -22.35 9.46 -14.09
CA ARG A 227 -21.39 10.56 -14.30
C ARG A 227 -19.96 10.05 -14.50
N GLY A 228 -19.53 9.04 -13.75
CA GLY A 228 -18.22 8.42 -13.94
C GLY A 228 -18.05 7.80 -15.33
N ALA A 229 -19.13 7.23 -15.88
CA ALA A 229 -19.12 6.67 -17.23
C ALA A 229 -18.92 7.75 -18.29
N GLU A 230 -19.55 8.92 -18.12
CA GLU A 230 -19.32 10.08 -19.00
C GLU A 230 -17.87 10.54 -19.00
N VAL A 231 -17.25 10.62 -17.81
CA VAL A 231 -15.83 11.00 -17.66
C VAL A 231 -14.91 9.97 -18.31
N LEU A 232 -15.16 8.67 -18.09
CA LEU A 232 -14.31 7.61 -18.64
C LEU A 232 -14.31 7.56 -20.17
N ARG A 233 -15.36 8.05 -20.85
CA ARG A 233 -15.36 8.17 -22.33
C ARG A 233 -14.30 9.13 -22.85
N GLN A 234 -13.81 10.05 -22.02
CA GLN A 234 -12.77 11.02 -22.37
C GLN A 234 -11.36 10.52 -22.00
N ALA A 235 -11.23 9.31 -21.45
CA ALA A 235 -9.95 8.76 -21.06
C ALA A 235 -9.07 8.48 -22.28
N ARG A 236 -7.78 8.79 -22.14
CA ARG A 236 -6.76 8.57 -23.20
C ARG A 236 -5.99 7.26 -23.03
N LEU A 237 -6.19 6.57 -21.92
CA LEU A 237 -5.60 5.26 -21.65
C LEU A 237 -6.61 4.15 -21.96
N PRO A 238 -6.14 2.93 -22.30
CA PRO A 238 -7.02 1.77 -22.44
C PRO A 238 -7.87 1.55 -21.17
N VAL A 239 -9.19 1.46 -21.34
CA VAL A 239 -10.14 1.30 -20.23
C VAL A 239 -10.62 -0.15 -20.16
N ILE A 240 -10.40 -0.78 -19.00
CA ILE A 240 -10.75 -2.16 -18.72
C ILE A 240 -11.97 -2.18 -17.82
N VAL A 241 -13.14 -2.43 -18.42
CA VAL A 241 -14.41 -2.58 -17.70
C VAL A 241 -14.68 -4.05 -17.39
N LYS A 242 -14.49 -4.94 -18.37
CA LYS A 242 -14.63 -6.39 -18.18
C LYS A 242 -13.25 -7.04 -18.15
N PRO A 243 -12.94 -7.90 -17.17
CA PRO A 243 -11.67 -8.61 -17.13
C PRO A 243 -11.34 -9.36 -18.42
N ALA A 244 -12.34 -9.93 -19.10
CA ALA A 244 -12.14 -10.61 -20.39
C ALA A 244 -11.49 -9.73 -21.48
N ALA A 245 -11.65 -8.40 -21.41
CA ALA A 245 -11.05 -7.47 -22.35
C ALA A 245 -9.52 -7.36 -22.21
N GLU A 246 -8.95 -7.78 -21.08
CA GLU A 246 -7.51 -7.73 -20.81
C GLU A 246 -6.70 -8.49 -21.86
N ARG A 247 -7.23 -9.61 -22.38
CA ARG A 247 -6.55 -10.45 -23.38
C ARG A 247 -6.37 -9.79 -24.74
N GLY A 248 -7.23 -8.82 -25.08
CA GLY A 248 -7.16 -8.09 -26.35
C GLY A 248 -6.29 -6.83 -26.30
N LEU A 249 -5.69 -6.52 -25.16
CA LEU A 249 -4.83 -5.34 -25.01
C LEU A 249 -3.42 -5.58 -25.58
N PRO A 250 -2.71 -4.50 -26.00
CA PRO A 250 -1.36 -4.59 -26.55
C PRO A 250 -0.39 -5.42 -25.69
N GLU A 251 0.55 -6.11 -26.32
CA GLU A 251 1.53 -6.98 -25.67
C GLU A 251 2.33 -6.27 -24.57
N GLY A 252 2.68 -4.99 -24.79
CA GLY A 252 3.38 -4.16 -23.81
C GLY A 252 2.63 -4.01 -22.47
N LEU A 253 1.30 -4.17 -22.44
CA LEU A 253 0.49 -4.10 -21.21
C LEU A 253 0.37 -5.45 -20.51
N GLN A 254 0.62 -6.56 -21.21
CA GLN A 254 0.38 -7.91 -20.69
C GLN A 254 1.25 -8.23 -19.49
N SER A 255 2.46 -7.65 -19.40
CA SER A 255 3.31 -7.81 -18.22
C SER A 255 2.67 -7.24 -16.96
N ALA A 256 2.20 -5.99 -17.02
CA ALA A 256 1.53 -5.33 -15.90
C ALA A 256 0.22 -6.03 -15.51
N LEU A 257 -0.58 -6.47 -16.50
CA LEU A 257 -1.82 -7.22 -16.25
C LEU A 257 -1.57 -8.56 -15.57
N ARG A 258 -0.48 -9.26 -15.92
CA ARG A 258 -0.06 -10.49 -15.24
C ARG A 258 0.36 -10.22 -13.80
N CYS A 259 1.08 -9.13 -13.52
CA CYS A 259 1.40 -8.72 -12.15
C CYS A 259 0.14 -8.46 -11.32
N ASP A 260 -0.84 -7.72 -11.85
CA ASP A 260 -2.14 -7.52 -11.18
C ASP A 260 -2.87 -8.85 -10.94
N ALA A 261 -2.84 -9.76 -11.91
CA ALA A 261 -3.49 -11.07 -11.79
C ALA A 261 -2.84 -11.94 -10.72
N LEU A 262 -1.51 -11.93 -10.65
CA LEU A 262 -0.75 -12.63 -9.63
C LEU A 262 -1.01 -12.04 -8.26
N ALA A 263 -1.01 -10.71 -8.12
CA ALA A 263 -1.32 -10.03 -6.87
C ALA A 263 -2.72 -10.37 -6.36
N ASP A 264 -3.74 -10.36 -7.23
CA ASP A 264 -5.11 -10.77 -6.90
C ASP A 264 -5.15 -12.25 -6.42
N ALA A 265 -4.39 -13.14 -7.06
CA ALA A 265 -4.35 -14.57 -6.70
C ALA A 265 -3.64 -14.81 -5.35
N LEU A 266 -2.50 -14.16 -5.13
CA LEU A 266 -1.74 -14.27 -3.89
C LEU A 266 -2.44 -13.60 -2.72
N TYR A 267 -3.17 -12.51 -2.96
CA TYR A 267 -4.01 -11.86 -1.95
C TYR A 267 -5.13 -12.78 -1.47
N ALA A 268 -5.75 -13.56 -2.37
CA ALA A 268 -6.83 -14.48 -2.01
C ALA A 268 -6.41 -15.51 -0.95
N LEU A 269 -5.13 -15.90 -0.92
CA LEU A 269 -4.60 -16.83 0.09
C LEU A 269 -4.73 -16.31 1.53
N ALA A 270 -4.83 -14.99 1.71
CA ALA A 270 -5.00 -14.37 3.02
C ALA A 270 -6.46 -14.46 3.55
N ALA A 271 -7.39 -15.07 2.81
CA ALA A 271 -8.77 -15.22 3.24
C ALA A 271 -8.89 -16.24 4.40
N PRO A 272 -9.71 -15.95 5.43
CA PRO A 272 -9.94 -16.88 6.52
C PRO A 272 -10.47 -18.25 6.04
N ALA A 273 -11.53 -18.24 5.23
CA ALA A 273 -12.16 -19.47 4.75
C ALA A 273 -11.40 -20.05 3.55
N ALA A 274 -11.04 -21.32 3.60
CA ALA A 274 -10.30 -22.01 2.53
C ALA A 274 -11.01 -21.92 1.17
N GLY A 275 -12.35 -22.01 1.14
CA GLY A 275 -13.14 -21.86 -0.09
C GLY A 275 -13.02 -20.49 -0.76
N GLN A 276 -12.59 -19.46 -0.03
CA GLN A 276 -12.36 -18.10 -0.55
C GLN A 276 -10.94 -17.88 -1.06
N ARG A 277 -10.03 -18.86 -0.91
CA ARG A 277 -8.61 -18.78 -1.33
C ARG A 277 -8.37 -19.12 -2.80
N THR A 278 -9.44 -19.19 -3.59
CA THR A 278 -9.36 -19.58 -5.01
C THR A 278 -8.81 -18.44 -5.86
N ALA A 279 -7.84 -18.77 -6.72
CA ALA A 279 -7.35 -17.83 -7.72
C ALA A 279 -8.43 -17.50 -8.77
N GLY A 280 -8.27 -16.36 -9.45
CA GLY A 280 -9.10 -16.01 -10.60
C GLY A 280 -10.47 -15.40 -10.27
N ALA A 281 -10.77 -15.10 -8.99
CA ALA A 281 -11.94 -14.30 -8.61
C ALA A 281 -12.03 -12.99 -9.40
N ARG A 282 -10.87 -12.41 -9.76
CA ARG A 282 -10.75 -11.22 -10.61
C ARG A 282 -11.46 -11.33 -11.96
N TRP A 283 -11.54 -12.53 -12.54
CA TRP A 283 -12.16 -12.76 -13.85
C TRP A 283 -13.67 -12.90 -13.78
N LYS A 284 -14.21 -13.21 -12.60
CA LYS A 284 -15.64 -13.42 -12.35
C LYS A 284 -16.33 -12.15 -11.84
N ARG A 285 -15.56 -11.16 -11.37
CA ARG A 285 -16.11 -9.92 -10.82
C ARG A 285 -16.28 -8.87 -11.91
N THR A 286 -17.49 -8.36 -12.04
CA THR A 286 -17.77 -7.15 -12.80
C THR A 286 -17.62 -5.92 -11.91
N PRO A 287 -17.33 -4.74 -12.49
CA PRO A 287 -17.30 -3.49 -11.73
C PRO A 287 -18.63 -3.26 -11.02
N PHE A 288 -18.60 -2.63 -9.86
CA PHE A 288 -19.82 -2.18 -9.20
C PHE A 288 -20.43 -1.02 -9.99
N VAL A 289 -21.63 -1.18 -10.53
CA VAL A 289 -22.33 -0.11 -11.25
C VAL A 289 -23.42 0.47 -10.37
N ARG A 290 -23.28 1.75 -10.00
CA ARG A 290 -24.35 2.48 -9.32
C ARG A 290 -25.47 2.70 -10.33
N LYS A 291 -26.64 2.12 -10.05
CA LYS A 291 -27.86 2.40 -10.83
C LYS A 291 -28.22 3.88 -10.70
N PRO A 292 -28.84 4.47 -11.74
CA PRO A 292 -29.33 5.85 -11.68
C PRO A 292 -30.30 6.06 -10.51
#